data_AF-A0A960SRP9-F1
#
_entry.id   AF-A0A960SRP9-F1
#
_cell.length_a   1.000
_cell.length_b   1.000
_cell.length_c   1.000
_cell.angle_alpha   90.00
_cell.angle_beta   90.00
_cell.angle_gamma   90.00
#
_symmetry.space_group_name_H-M   'P 1'
#
loop_
_entity.id
_entity.type
_entity.pdbx_description
1 polymer ?
#
loop_
_entity_poly.entity_id
_entity_poly.type
_entity_poly.pdbx_seq_one_letter_code
_entity_poly.pdbx_strand_id
1 'polypeptide(L)'
;QWVGNHFRTKRVTADSQAAAGTPQATSLREGELARSPVNKIIHGDWPWHANRPLGEGDQSDTRNIWHAYRGRRYVNMLFGDGHAENYHFPEEMQNWLTSPAPDPAWRWW
;
A
#
# COMPACT_ATOMS: atom_id res chain seq x y z
N GLN A 1 8.88 2.80 -12.03
CA GLN A 1 8.50 2.41 -10.65
C GLN A 1 9.57 1.59 -9.92
N TRP A 2 10.50 0.90 -10.62
CA TRP A 2 11.63 0.19 -10.03
C TRP A 2 12.62 1.04 -9.19
N VAL A 3 12.58 2.36 -9.34
CA VAL A 3 13.38 3.33 -8.56
C VAL A 3 12.53 4.15 -7.58
N GLY A 4 11.19 4.14 -7.72
CA GLY A 4 10.29 5.05 -6.99
C GLY A 4 9.33 4.29 -6.06
N ASN A 5 9.42 4.58 -4.75
CA ASN A 5 8.56 3.97 -3.73
C ASN A 5 7.24 4.73 -3.55
N HIS A 6 6.38 4.74 -4.59
CA HIS A 6 5.11 5.50 -4.56
C HIS A 6 4.09 4.95 -3.55
N PHE A 7 4.17 3.65 -3.26
CA PHE A 7 3.35 2.98 -2.23
C PHE A 7 4.02 2.97 -0.85
N ARG A 8 5.21 3.56 -0.74
CA ARG A 8 5.98 3.72 0.51
C ARG A 8 6.17 2.44 1.28
N THR A 9 6.36 1.35 0.54
CA THR A 9 6.64 0.03 1.08
C THR A 9 7.96 0.04 1.83
N LYS A 10 7.96 -0.49 3.05
CA LYS A 10 9.21 -0.86 3.72
C LYS A 10 9.65 -2.22 3.22
N ARG A 11 10.96 -2.42 3.11
CA ARG A 11 11.55 -3.68 2.68
C ARG A 11 11.83 -4.54 3.92
N VAL A 12 11.63 -5.85 3.79
CA VAL A 12 12.01 -6.80 4.82
C VAL A 12 13.53 -6.75 5.04
N THR A 13 14.30 -6.63 3.96
CA THR A 13 15.75 -6.51 4.00
C THR A 13 16.21 -5.12 3.57
N ALA A 14 17.29 -4.65 4.22
CA ALA A 14 17.98 -3.43 3.83
C ALA A 14 18.90 -3.69 2.62
N ASP A 15 19.12 -2.65 1.83
CA ASP A 15 20.19 -2.61 0.85
C ASP A 15 21.52 -2.27 1.54
N SER A 16 22.44 -3.24 1.59
CA SER A 16 23.76 -3.07 2.19
C SER A 16 24.65 -2.02 1.50
N GLN A 17 24.33 -1.65 0.26
CA GLN A 17 25.09 -0.66 -0.52
C GLN A 17 24.48 0.74 -0.42
N ALA A 18 23.30 0.88 0.21
CA ALA A 18 22.67 2.17 0.40
C ALA A 18 23.37 2.98 1.51
N ALA A 19 23.38 4.31 1.37
CA ALA A 19 23.97 5.19 2.38
C ALA A 19 23.29 5.00 3.74
N ALA A 20 24.10 4.98 4.81
CA ALA A 20 23.59 4.79 6.17
C ALA A 20 22.54 5.85 6.54
N GLY A 21 21.47 5.42 7.21
CA GLY A 21 20.35 6.29 7.59
C GLY A 21 19.32 6.53 6.49
N THR A 22 19.51 6.02 5.28
CA THR A 22 18.49 6.08 4.23
C THR A 22 17.38 5.03 4.45
N PRO A 23 16.15 5.26 3.95
CA PRO A 23 15.09 4.25 3.97
C PRO A 23 15.49 2.93 3.31
N GLN A 24 16.34 2.99 2.28
CA GLN A 24 16.86 1.82 1.57
C GLN A 24 17.82 1.01 2.43
N ALA A 25 18.60 1.66 3.30
CA ALA A 25 19.54 1.02 4.23
C ALA A 25 18.86 0.48 5.51
N THR A 26 17.53 0.59 5.64
CA THR A 26 16.81 0.24 6.87
C THR A 26 15.84 -0.92 6.63
N SER A 27 16.07 -2.04 7.32
CA SER A 27 15.16 -3.19 7.31
C SER A 27 13.93 -2.93 8.17
N LEU A 28 12.77 -3.42 7.75
CA LEU A 28 11.60 -3.56 8.61
C LEU A 28 11.94 -4.49 9.78
N ARG A 29 11.59 -4.09 11.00
CA ARG A 29 11.76 -4.93 12.21
C ARG A 29 10.40 -5.38 12.74
N GLU A 30 10.37 -6.54 13.38
CA GLU A 30 9.15 -7.07 14.02
C GLU A 30 8.54 -6.09 15.02
N GLY A 31 9.37 -5.38 15.80
CA GLY A 31 8.90 -4.35 16.73
C GLY A 31 8.16 -3.20 16.05
N GLU A 32 8.44 -2.90 14.77
CA GLU A 32 7.70 -1.90 14.00
C GLU A 32 6.36 -2.46 13.50
N LEU A 33 6.35 -3.72 13.03
CA LEU A 33 5.14 -4.44 12.64
C LEU A 33 4.15 -4.54 13.82
N ALA A 34 4.67 -4.86 15.00
CA ALA A 34 3.91 -5.03 16.23
C ALA A 34 3.26 -3.74 16.74
N ARG A 35 3.61 -2.56 16.22
CA ARG A 35 2.98 -1.28 16.62
C ARG A 35 1.49 -1.22 16.25
N SER A 36 1.12 -1.83 15.12
CA SER A 36 -0.28 -1.94 14.68
C SER A 36 -0.38 -3.05 13.63
N PRO A 37 -0.37 -4.32 14.06
CA PRO A 37 -0.38 -5.45 13.13
C PRO A 37 -1.70 -5.52 12.33
N VAL A 38 -2.82 -5.12 12.94
CA VAL A 38 -4.14 -5.04 12.30
C VAL A 38 -4.22 -3.97 11.19
N ASN A 39 -3.38 -2.92 11.23
CA ASN A 39 -3.37 -1.90 10.17
C ASN A 39 -2.16 -2.02 9.23
N LYS A 40 -1.23 -2.96 9.48
CA LYS A 40 -0.03 -3.11 8.65
C LYS A 40 -0.30 -4.08 7.51
N ILE A 41 -0.24 -3.60 6.28
CA ILE A 41 -0.27 -4.47 5.10
C ILE A 41 1.13 -5.10 4.90
N ILE A 42 1.20 -6.43 4.82
CA ILE A 42 2.45 -7.18 4.63
C ILE A 42 2.53 -7.90 3.27
N HIS A 43 1.37 -8.18 2.67
CA HIS A 43 1.27 -8.75 1.33
C HIS A 43 -0.08 -8.36 0.72
N GLY A 44 -0.24 -8.48 -0.59
CA GLY A 44 -1.53 -8.27 -1.23
C GLY A 44 -1.42 -8.09 -2.72
N ASP A 45 -2.58 -7.95 -3.33
CA ASP A 45 -2.70 -7.69 -4.75
C ASP A 45 -2.06 -6.35 -5.12
N TRP A 46 -1.45 -6.29 -6.30
CA TRP A 46 -0.91 -5.05 -6.81
C TRP A 46 -2.04 -4.15 -7.29
N PRO A 47 -2.30 -2.98 -6.65
CA PRO A 47 -3.43 -2.11 -7.00
C PRO A 47 -3.17 -1.32 -8.29
N TRP A 48 -2.45 -1.87 -9.26
CA TRP A 48 -2.15 -1.33 -10.59
C TRP A 48 -2.20 0.19 -10.68
N HIS A 49 -1.09 0.84 -10.27
CA HIS A 49 -0.82 2.28 -10.32
C HIS A 49 -1.90 3.18 -9.69
N ALA A 50 -1.50 4.06 -8.77
CA ALA A 50 -2.45 4.91 -8.07
C ALA A 50 -3.29 5.79 -9.03
N ASN A 51 -2.84 6.10 -10.24
CA ASN A 51 -3.57 6.92 -11.23
C ASN A 51 -4.73 6.21 -11.98
N ARG A 52 -5.31 5.16 -11.42
CA ARG A 52 -6.55 4.54 -11.90
C ARG A 52 -7.68 4.97 -10.97
N PRO A 53 -8.85 5.40 -11.48
CA PRO A 53 -9.93 5.88 -10.63
C PRO A 53 -10.30 4.82 -9.58
N LEU A 54 -10.11 5.17 -8.31
CA LEU A 54 -10.46 4.35 -7.14
C LEU A 54 -11.89 4.65 -6.64
N GLY A 55 -12.50 5.72 -7.17
CA GLY A 55 -13.78 6.24 -6.74
C GLY A 55 -14.99 5.46 -7.24
N GLU A 56 -16.16 5.82 -6.71
CA GLU A 56 -17.50 5.37 -7.10
C GLU A 56 -17.92 5.84 -8.52
N GLY A 57 -16.96 6.15 -9.37
CA GLY A 57 -17.11 7.25 -10.32
C GLY A 57 -17.09 6.90 -11.79
N ASP A 58 -16.92 5.63 -12.18
CA ASP A 58 -17.19 5.21 -13.56
C ASP A 58 -17.20 3.67 -13.70
N GLN A 59 -18.38 3.05 -13.64
CA GLN A 59 -18.54 1.62 -13.93
C GLN A 59 -18.25 1.27 -15.41
N SER A 60 -18.10 2.28 -16.27
CA SER A 60 -17.73 2.12 -17.68
C SER A 60 -16.22 2.22 -17.92
N ASP A 61 -15.42 2.55 -16.90
CA ASP A 61 -13.96 2.56 -17.03
C ASP A 61 -13.41 1.14 -17.12
N THR A 62 -13.18 0.70 -18.35
CA THR A 62 -12.60 -0.60 -18.70
C THR A 62 -11.22 -0.86 -18.05
N ARG A 63 -10.57 0.17 -17.49
CA ARG A 63 -9.29 0.01 -16.79
C ARG A 63 -9.44 -0.56 -15.37
N ASN A 64 -10.67 -0.64 -14.85
CA ASN A 64 -11.01 -1.19 -13.52
C ASN A 64 -11.74 -2.55 -13.59
N ILE A 65 -11.73 -3.25 -14.73
CA ILE A 65 -12.45 -4.53 -14.91
C ILE A 65 -11.99 -5.60 -13.91
N TRP A 66 -10.71 -5.60 -13.57
CA TRP A 66 -10.14 -6.45 -12.52
C TRP A 66 -10.27 -5.75 -11.18
N HIS A 67 -10.54 -6.50 -10.10
CA HIS A 67 -10.64 -5.97 -8.74
C HIS A 67 -11.85 -5.05 -8.49
N ALA A 68 -12.90 -5.06 -9.33
CA ALA A 68 -14.13 -4.31 -9.11
C ALA A 68 -15.24 -5.17 -8.48
N TYR A 69 -15.85 -4.66 -7.41
CA TYR A 69 -17.07 -5.21 -6.81
C TYR A 69 -18.08 -4.08 -6.60
N ARG A 70 -19.27 -4.21 -7.21
CA ARG A 70 -20.36 -3.22 -7.13
C ARG A 70 -19.93 -1.78 -7.45
N GLY A 71 -19.11 -1.61 -8.49
CA GLY A 71 -18.64 -0.30 -8.93
C GLY A 71 -17.58 0.34 -8.04
N ARG A 72 -17.03 -0.42 -7.07
CA ARG A 72 -15.90 0.00 -6.23
C ARG A 72 -14.72 -0.93 -6.43
N ARG A 73 -13.52 -0.39 -6.41
CA ARG A 73 -12.29 -1.16 -6.60
C ARG A 73 -11.72 -1.63 -5.27
N TYR A 74 -11.54 -2.92 -5.12
CA TYR A 74 -10.98 -3.52 -3.92
C TYR A 74 -9.81 -4.44 -4.23
N VAL A 75 -8.81 -4.47 -3.35
CA VAL A 75 -7.68 -5.39 -3.48
C VAL A 75 -7.59 -6.29 -2.27
N ASN A 76 -7.25 -7.56 -2.47
CA ASN A 76 -7.08 -8.47 -1.35
C ASN A 76 -5.73 -8.17 -0.68
N MET A 77 -5.78 -7.76 0.58
CA MET A 77 -4.60 -7.41 1.37
C MET A 77 -4.49 -8.33 2.57
N LEU A 78 -3.28 -8.80 2.85
CA LEU A 78 -2.91 -9.54 4.05
C LEU A 78 -2.28 -8.58 5.05
N PHE A 79 -2.79 -8.61 6.28
CA PHE A 79 -2.33 -7.77 7.37
C PHE A 79 -1.38 -8.49 8.32
N GLY A 80 -0.65 -7.71 9.13
CA GLY A 80 0.39 -8.18 10.04
C GLY A 80 -0.10 -9.07 11.17
N ASP A 81 -1.40 -9.07 11.49
CA ASP A 81 -2.05 -9.98 12.44
C ASP A 81 -2.57 -11.27 11.75
N GLY A 82 -2.39 -11.40 10.44
CA GLY A 82 -2.76 -12.57 9.65
C GLY A 82 -4.16 -12.53 9.03
N HIS A 83 -4.97 -11.50 9.26
CA HIS A 83 -6.26 -11.41 8.56
C HIS A 83 -6.08 -10.93 7.12
N ALA A 84 -7.01 -11.35 6.25
CA ALA A 84 -7.11 -10.85 4.89
C ALA A 84 -8.39 -10.01 4.73
N GLU A 85 -8.27 -8.85 4.08
CA GLU A 85 -9.39 -7.96 3.81
C GLU A 85 -9.46 -7.64 2.31
N ASN A 86 -10.68 -7.59 1.78
CA ASN A 86 -10.93 -6.97 0.49
C ASN A 86 -10.93 -5.45 0.67
N TYR A 87 -9.75 -4.84 0.60
CA TYR A 87 -9.47 -3.48 1.04
C TYR A 87 -9.81 -2.44 -0.02
N HIS A 88 -10.49 -1.36 0.38
CA HIS A 88 -10.79 -0.19 -0.47
C HIS A 88 -9.83 0.94 -0.12
N PHE A 89 -8.93 1.28 -1.05
CA PHE A 89 -8.02 2.42 -0.86
C PHE A 89 -8.75 3.76 -1.02
N PRO A 90 -8.37 4.79 -0.26
CA PRO A 90 -8.94 6.13 -0.38
C PRO A 90 -8.70 6.70 -1.79
N GLU A 91 -9.67 7.45 -2.30
CA GLU A 91 -9.62 8.00 -3.67
C GLU A 91 -8.44 8.97 -3.86
N GLU A 92 -8.05 9.65 -2.80
CA GLU A 92 -6.93 10.58 -2.75
C GLU A 92 -5.58 9.88 -2.99
N MET A 93 -5.50 8.56 -2.75
CA MET A 93 -4.29 7.76 -3.00
C MET A 93 -3.82 7.93 -4.45
N GLN A 94 -4.72 8.22 -5.39
CA GLN A 94 -4.37 8.41 -6.79
C GLN A 94 -3.31 9.49 -7.02
N ASN A 95 -3.24 10.45 -6.11
CA ASN A 95 -2.31 11.58 -6.16
C ASN A 95 -1.14 11.43 -5.16
N TRP A 96 -1.10 10.33 -4.38
CA TRP A 96 -0.08 10.14 -3.33
C TRP A 96 1.21 9.58 -3.93
N LEU A 97 2.07 10.49 -4.39
CA LEU A 97 3.41 10.12 -4.86
C LEU A 97 4.41 9.98 -3.70
N THR A 98 4.41 10.92 -2.76
CA THR A 98 5.32 10.98 -1.59
C THR A 98 4.71 11.64 -0.35
N SER A 99 3.46 12.11 -0.40
CA SER A 99 2.68 12.71 0.71
C SER A 99 1.25 12.14 0.74
N PRO A 100 0.59 11.93 1.90
CA PRO A 100 1.01 12.21 3.30
C PRO A 100 1.84 11.08 3.92
N ALA A 101 2.72 11.35 4.89
CA ALA A 101 3.63 10.35 5.51
C ALA A 101 2.88 9.10 6.04
N PRO A 102 3.47 7.88 5.99
CA PRO A 102 2.86 6.70 6.58
C PRO A 102 2.61 6.91 8.07
N ASP A 103 1.39 6.62 8.53
CA ASP A 103 0.97 6.78 9.91
C ASP A 103 0.46 5.43 10.44
N PRO A 104 1.10 4.82 11.46
CA PRO A 104 0.65 3.58 12.06
C PRO A 104 -0.75 3.64 12.70
N ALA A 105 -1.25 4.84 13.01
CA ALA A 105 -2.62 5.07 13.47
C ALA A 105 -3.63 5.13 12.32
N TRP A 106 -3.16 5.26 11.06
CA TRP A 106 -4.01 5.15 9.89
C TRP A 106 -4.41 3.70 9.65
N ARG A 107 -5.53 3.48 8.95
CA ARG A 107 -6.05 2.14 8.62
C ARG A 107 -5.11 1.29 7.77
N TRP A 108 -4.09 1.90 7.19
CA TRP A 108 -3.09 1.23 6.36
C TRP A 108 -1.79 2.03 6.36
N TRP A 109 -0.65 1.34 6.44
CA TRP A 109 0.68 1.95 6.39
C TRP A 109 1.76 0.96 5.96
#